data_AF-A0A6L9J3C5-F1
#
_entry.id   AF-A0A6L9J3C5-F1
#
_cell.length_a   1.000
_cell.length_b   1.000
_cell.length_c   1.000
_cell.angle_alpha   90.00
_cell.angle_beta   90.00
_cell.angle_gamma   90.00
#
_symmetry.space_group_name_H-M   'P 1'
#
loop_
_entity.id
_entity.type
_entity.pdbx_description
1 polymer ?
#
loop_
_entity_poly.entity_id
_entity_poly.type
_entity_poly.pdbx_seq_one_letter_code
_entity_poly.pdbx_strand_id
1 'polypeptide(L)'
;DPALCEDDEGPLACEYRRVRPAVAVMMFGPNDMINLRIEEFEVAVRGIIDLSLAEGVIPVLTTFTWHRDVRWEQALQFNMVVVDLAREYDIPLINFWRAAQELPNLGLVRDYTHLTAGSVGTRIAFTGDEAVSGYTLRNLLTLQTLDLLRREVLNGQP
;
A
#
# COMPACT_ATOMS: atom_id res chain seq x y z
N ASP A 1 4.93 18.65 6.35
CA ASP A 1 5.52 19.75 7.11
C ASP A 1 4.64 19.98 8.33
N PRO A 2 5.13 19.75 9.56
CA PRO A 2 4.33 19.93 10.77
C PRO A 2 3.72 21.33 10.89
N ALA A 3 4.34 22.36 10.30
CA ALA A 3 3.81 23.72 10.31
C ALA A 3 2.50 23.91 9.52
N LEU A 4 2.07 22.89 8.75
CA LEU A 4 0.82 22.91 8.00
C LEU A 4 -0.36 22.24 8.75
N CYS A 5 -0.07 21.57 9.86
CA CYS A 5 -1.02 20.79 10.64
C CYS A 5 -1.43 21.54 11.91
N GLU A 6 -2.60 21.22 12.45
CA GLU A 6 -3.06 21.78 13.73
C GLU A 6 -2.35 21.10 14.91
N ASP A 7 -2.26 21.77 16.07
CA ASP A 7 -1.39 21.37 17.19
C ASP A 7 -1.69 19.98 17.78
N ASP A 8 -2.91 19.45 17.58
CA ASP A 8 -3.35 18.11 18.01
C ASP A 8 -3.78 17.21 16.83
N GLU A 9 -3.35 17.55 15.62
CA GLU A 9 -3.74 16.85 14.40
C GLU A 9 -2.65 15.85 13.96
N GLY A 10 -3.01 14.58 13.92
CA GLY A 10 -2.14 13.54 13.38
C GLY A 10 -1.82 13.78 11.89
N PRO A 11 -0.66 13.32 11.39
CA PRO A 11 -0.22 13.60 10.03
C PRO A 11 -1.21 13.12 8.94
N LEU A 12 -1.91 12.01 9.17
CA LEU A 12 -2.91 11.51 8.23
C LEU A 12 -4.18 12.39 8.21
N ALA A 13 -4.66 12.83 9.38
CA ALA A 13 -5.80 13.74 9.47
C ALA A 13 -5.49 15.08 8.78
N CYS A 14 -4.28 15.60 9.01
CA CYS A 14 -3.76 16.78 8.32
C CYS A 14 -3.75 16.63 6.80
N GLU A 15 -3.26 15.49 6.30
CA GLU A 15 -3.27 15.19 4.87
C GLU A 15 -4.70 15.16 4.32
N TYR A 16 -5.65 14.52 5.02
CA TYR A 16 -7.04 14.44 4.58
C TYR A 16 -7.75 15.79 4.59
N ARG A 17 -7.58 16.60 5.63
CA ARG A 17 -8.14 17.96 5.69
C ARG A 17 -7.62 18.82 4.54
N ARG A 18 -6.35 18.70 4.19
CA ARG A 18 -5.67 19.54 3.19
C ARG A 18 -5.94 19.08 1.76
N VAL A 19 -5.82 17.78 1.50
CA VAL A 19 -5.94 17.19 0.16
C VAL A 19 -7.37 16.83 -0.19
N ARG A 20 -8.20 16.50 0.82
CA ARG A 20 -9.57 16.01 0.67
C ARG A 20 -9.69 14.87 -0.36
N PRO A 21 -8.93 13.78 -0.19
CA PRO A 21 -8.93 12.69 -1.15
C PRO A 21 -10.25 11.90 -1.10
N ALA A 22 -10.67 11.33 -2.23
CA ALA A 22 -11.75 10.33 -2.23
C ALA A 22 -11.23 8.91 -1.88
N VAL A 23 -9.95 8.65 -2.16
CA VAL A 23 -9.31 7.33 -1.99
C VAL A 23 -7.91 7.52 -1.40
N ALA A 24 -7.54 6.69 -0.43
CA ALA A 24 -6.19 6.64 0.14
C ALA A 24 -5.58 5.26 -0.07
N VAL A 25 -4.54 5.18 -0.91
CA VAL A 25 -3.79 3.93 -1.16
C VAL A 25 -2.65 3.83 -0.15
N MET A 26 -2.67 2.76 0.65
CA MET A 26 -1.82 2.58 1.81
C MET A 26 -0.97 1.33 1.67
N MET A 27 0.35 1.50 1.73
CA MET A 27 1.31 0.40 1.74
C MET A 27 2.28 0.58 2.90
N PHE A 28 2.01 -0.14 3.98
CA PHE A 28 2.89 -0.27 5.14
C PHE A 28 3.53 -1.66 5.14
N GLY A 29 4.63 -1.86 5.87
CA GLY A 29 5.24 -3.18 5.91
C GLY A 29 6.71 -3.20 6.30
N PRO A 30 7.66 -3.01 5.36
CA PRO A 30 9.08 -3.25 5.62
C PRO A 30 9.64 -2.54 6.85
N ASN A 31 9.35 -1.25 7.01
CA ASN A 31 9.81 -0.47 8.16
C ASN A 31 9.08 -0.88 9.43
N ASP A 32 7.77 -1.12 9.35
CA ASP A 32 6.95 -1.53 10.49
C ASP A 32 7.39 -2.90 11.02
N MET A 33 7.67 -3.86 10.14
CA MET A 33 8.20 -5.18 10.49
C MET A 33 9.54 -5.10 11.24
N ILE A 34 10.34 -4.08 10.95
CA ILE A 34 11.63 -3.86 11.60
C ILE A 34 11.46 -3.20 12.97
N ASN A 35 10.47 -2.30 13.12
CA ASN A 35 10.38 -1.40 14.27
C ASN A 35 9.24 -1.69 15.24
N LEU A 36 8.24 -2.47 14.84
CA LEU A 36 7.03 -2.75 15.59
C LEU A 36 6.87 -4.24 15.85
N ARG A 37 6.15 -4.55 16.94
CA ARG A 37 5.55 -5.87 17.13
C ARG A 37 4.30 -5.98 16.25
N ILE A 38 3.91 -7.22 15.95
CA ILE A 38 2.77 -7.47 15.06
C ILE A 38 1.45 -6.88 15.61
N GLU A 39 1.26 -6.91 16.93
CA GLU A 39 0.06 -6.36 17.58
C GLU A 39 0.04 -4.81 17.50
N GLU A 40 1.21 -4.17 17.58
CA GLU A 40 1.33 -2.72 17.41
C GLU A 40 1.04 -2.31 15.97
N PHE A 41 1.51 -3.12 15.01
CA PHE A 41 1.20 -2.94 13.60
C PHE A 41 -0.28 -3.09 13.31
N GLU A 42 -0.95 -4.13 13.83
CA GLU A 42 -2.39 -4.31 13.66
C GLU A 42 -3.18 -3.11 14.19
N VAL A 43 -2.89 -2.67 15.42
CA VAL A 43 -3.55 -1.50 16.02
C VAL A 43 -3.32 -0.25 15.17
N ALA A 44 -2.11 -0.05 14.67
CA ALA A 44 -1.79 1.10 13.82
C ALA A 44 -2.56 1.06 12.49
N VAL A 45 -2.57 -0.09 11.79
CA VAL A 45 -3.29 -0.27 10.53
C VAL A 45 -4.81 -0.15 10.73
N ARG A 46 -5.33 -0.65 11.84
CA ARG A 46 -6.74 -0.47 12.20
C ARG A 46 -7.10 1.00 12.39
N GLY A 47 -6.29 1.74 13.15
CA GLY A 47 -6.52 3.16 13.43
C GLY A 47 -6.52 4.04 12.16
N ILE A 48 -5.66 3.76 11.19
CA ILE A 48 -5.68 4.47 9.90
C ILE A 48 -6.91 4.12 9.06
N ILE A 49 -7.39 2.86 9.07
CA ILE A 49 -8.64 2.48 8.38
C ILE A 49 -9.83 3.21 9.01
N ASP A 50 -9.95 3.15 10.34
CA ASP A 50 -11.04 3.78 11.08
C ASP A 50 -11.08 5.30 10.80
N LEU A 51 -9.91 5.96 10.81
CA LEU A 51 -9.81 7.39 10.49
C LEU A 51 -10.21 7.67 9.04
N SER A 52 -9.74 6.90 8.06
CA SER A 52 -10.14 7.08 6.66
C SER A 52 -11.65 6.99 6.47
N LEU A 53 -12.27 5.96 7.03
CA LEU A 53 -13.71 5.75 6.90
C LEU A 53 -14.50 6.85 7.61
N ALA A 54 -14.06 7.29 8.79
CA ALA A 54 -14.69 8.41 9.51
C ALA A 54 -14.66 9.73 8.72
N GLU A 55 -13.59 9.96 7.95
CA GLU A 55 -13.41 11.13 7.09
C GLU A 55 -14.04 10.96 5.68
N GLY A 56 -14.75 9.85 5.43
CA GLY A 56 -15.38 9.57 4.14
C GLY A 56 -14.40 9.26 3.01
N VAL A 57 -13.17 8.85 3.36
CA VAL A 57 -12.10 8.45 2.43
C VAL A 57 -12.11 6.94 2.28
N ILE A 58 -12.08 6.41 1.05
CA ILE A 58 -12.00 4.97 0.81
C ILE A 58 -10.56 4.48 1.05
N PRO A 59 -10.28 3.67 2.09
CA PRO A 59 -8.95 3.11 2.28
C PRO A 59 -8.73 1.94 1.30
N VAL A 60 -7.56 1.88 0.68
CA VAL A 60 -7.12 0.77 -0.17
C VAL A 60 -5.82 0.24 0.40
N LEU A 61 -5.85 -0.96 0.96
CA LEU A 61 -4.66 -1.57 1.53
C LEU A 61 -3.80 -2.25 0.46
N THR A 62 -2.49 -2.27 0.66
CA THR A 62 -1.54 -2.93 -0.23
C THR A 62 -0.56 -3.76 0.60
N THR A 63 -0.44 -5.05 0.27
CA THR A 63 0.62 -5.91 0.84
C THR A 63 2.00 -5.53 0.27
N PHE A 64 3.08 -5.91 0.94
CA PHE A 64 4.45 -5.63 0.47
C PHE A 64 5.19 -6.91 0.08
N THR A 65 6.16 -6.79 -0.82
CA THR A 65 7.06 -7.89 -1.17
C THR A 65 8.30 -7.89 -0.27
N TRP A 66 8.88 -9.06 -0.04
CA TRP A 66 10.05 -9.24 0.82
C TRP A 66 10.89 -10.43 0.34
N HIS A 67 12.20 -10.42 0.56
CA HIS A 67 13.05 -11.51 0.08
C HIS A 67 12.87 -12.78 0.92
N ARG A 68 12.93 -13.95 0.27
CA ARG A 68 12.69 -15.27 0.91
C ARG A 68 13.78 -15.67 1.91
N ASP A 69 14.99 -15.18 1.72
CA ASP A 69 16.14 -15.60 2.53
C ASP A 69 16.28 -14.86 3.86
N VAL A 70 15.47 -13.82 4.09
CA VAL A 70 15.58 -12.95 5.28
C VAL A 70 14.20 -12.70 5.83
N ARG A 71 13.93 -13.02 7.11
CA ARG A 71 12.67 -12.64 7.82
C ARG A 71 11.37 -12.99 7.07
N TRP A 72 11.37 -13.99 6.20
CA TRP A 72 10.26 -14.30 5.30
C TRP A 72 8.95 -14.61 6.06
N GLU A 73 9.00 -15.45 7.09
CA GLU A 73 7.83 -15.78 7.91
C GLU A 73 7.26 -14.52 8.61
N GLN A 74 8.14 -13.66 9.12
CA GLN A 74 7.75 -12.39 9.74
C GLN A 74 7.05 -11.48 8.72
N ALA A 75 7.59 -11.36 7.51
CA ALA A 75 6.97 -10.56 6.44
C ALA A 75 5.59 -11.10 6.05
N LEU A 76 5.43 -12.43 5.99
CA LEU A 76 4.12 -13.05 5.74
C LEU A 76 3.13 -12.75 6.85
N GLN A 77 3.54 -12.80 8.12
CA GLN A 77 2.67 -12.48 9.25
C GLN A 77 2.15 -11.03 9.17
N PHE A 78 3.01 -10.06 8.84
CA PHE A 78 2.59 -8.68 8.65
C PHE A 78 1.64 -8.51 7.45
N ASN A 79 1.92 -9.16 6.33
CA ASN A 79 1.00 -9.15 5.19
C ASN A 79 -0.35 -9.81 5.52
N MET A 80 -0.37 -10.84 6.37
CA MET A 80 -1.63 -11.47 6.81
C MET A 80 -2.49 -10.51 7.63
N VAL A 81 -1.89 -9.70 8.52
CA VAL A 81 -2.63 -8.63 9.22
C VAL A 81 -3.31 -7.68 8.22
N VAL A 82 -2.59 -7.26 7.17
CA VAL A 82 -3.15 -6.39 6.12
C VAL A 82 -4.32 -7.06 5.39
N VAL A 83 -4.18 -8.35 5.04
CA VAL A 83 -5.22 -9.13 4.36
C VAL A 83 -6.45 -9.31 5.25
N ASP A 84 -6.24 -9.66 6.52
CA ASP A 84 -7.31 -9.93 7.47
C ASP A 84 -8.09 -8.64 7.78
N LEU A 85 -7.41 -7.51 7.97
CA LEU A 85 -8.06 -6.21 8.15
C LEU A 85 -8.82 -5.77 6.90
N ALA A 86 -8.27 -5.96 5.69
CA ALA A 86 -9.00 -5.63 4.46
C ALA A 86 -10.30 -6.43 4.35
N ARG A 87 -10.27 -7.71 4.74
CA ARG A 87 -11.44 -8.58 4.77
C ARG A 87 -12.42 -8.20 5.88
N GLU A 88 -11.92 -7.86 7.06
CA GLU A 88 -12.74 -7.50 8.23
C GLU A 88 -13.56 -6.24 7.95
N TYR A 89 -12.95 -5.22 7.35
CA TYR A 89 -13.61 -3.95 7.02
C TYR A 89 -14.32 -3.97 5.66
N ASP A 90 -14.19 -5.06 4.90
CA ASP A 90 -14.71 -5.19 3.52
C ASP A 90 -14.22 -4.05 2.59
N ILE A 91 -12.90 -3.78 2.64
CA ILE A 91 -12.25 -2.71 1.87
C ILE A 91 -11.31 -3.26 0.79
N PRO A 92 -11.02 -2.49 -0.27
CA PRO A 92 -10.17 -2.96 -1.37
C PRO A 92 -8.74 -3.32 -0.90
N LEU A 93 -8.23 -4.42 -1.46
CA LEU A 93 -6.86 -4.90 -1.23
C LEU A 93 -6.10 -5.08 -2.55
N ILE A 94 -4.90 -4.50 -2.61
CA ILE A 94 -3.90 -4.79 -3.63
C ILE A 94 -2.94 -5.87 -3.08
N ASN A 95 -3.09 -7.11 -3.55
CA ASN A 95 -2.18 -8.20 -3.17
C ASN A 95 -0.87 -8.15 -3.98
N PHE A 96 -0.10 -7.09 -3.78
CA PHE A 96 1.19 -6.91 -4.44
C PHE A 96 2.22 -7.98 -4.04
N TRP A 97 2.20 -8.49 -2.80
CA TRP A 97 3.04 -9.63 -2.41
C TRP A 97 2.85 -10.81 -3.36
N ARG A 98 1.59 -11.16 -3.68
CA ARG A 98 1.27 -12.27 -4.58
C ARG A 98 1.73 -11.99 -6.00
N ALA A 99 1.46 -10.80 -6.52
CA ALA A 99 1.83 -10.41 -7.88
C ALA A 99 3.36 -10.36 -8.08
N ALA A 100 4.10 -9.90 -7.08
CA ALA A 100 5.55 -9.78 -7.13
C ALA A 100 6.30 -11.12 -7.17
N GLN A 101 5.64 -12.25 -6.86
CA GLN A 101 6.30 -13.57 -6.83
C GLN A 101 6.85 -14.01 -8.20
N GLU A 102 6.31 -13.49 -9.29
CA GLU A 102 6.74 -13.80 -10.66
C GLU A 102 7.86 -12.88 -11.15
N LEU A 103 8.15 -11.80 -10.43
CA LEU A 103 9.21 -10.87 -10.79
C LEU A 103 10.60 -11.45 -10.48
N PRO A 104 11.63 -11.11 -11.29
CA PRO A 104 13.01 -11.35 -10.92
C PRO A 104 13.31 -10.78 -9.53
N ASN A 105 13.92 -11.60 -8.66
CA ASN A 105 14.22 -11.24 -7.28
C ASN A 105 13.02 -10.66 -6.51
N LEU A 106 11.80 -11.11 -6.83
CA LEU A 106 10.55 -10.65 -6.22
C LEU A 106 10.30 -9.14 -6.38
N GLY A 107 10.91 -8.53 -7.39
CA GLY A 107 10.84 -7.09 -7.66
C GLY A 107 11.68 -6.24 -6.72
N LEU A 108 12.66 -6.84 -6.02
CA LEU A 108 13.52 -6.16 -5.05
C LEU A 108 14.94 -5.93 -5.60
N VAL A 109 15.59 -4.85 -5.16
CA VAL A 109 17.04 -4.72 -5.30
C VAL A 109 17.75 -5.58 -4.25
N ARG A 110 19.09 -5.62 -4.30
CA ARG A 110 19.90 -6.50 -3.44
C ARG A 110 19.82 -6.21 -1.94
N ASP A 111 19.34 -5.02 -1.54
CA ASP A 111 19.13 -4.68 -0.14
C ASP A 111 17.83 -5.27 0.44
N TYR A 112 17.04 -5.95 -0.39
CA TYR A 112 15.78 -6.63 -0.04
C TYR A 112 14.69 -5.72 0.54
N THR A 113 14.90 -4.41 0.54
CA THR A 113 13.97 -3.42 1.11
C THR A 113 13.37 -2.54 0.02
N HIS A 114 14.16 -2.16 -0.99
CA HIS A 114 13.69 -1.30 -2.08
C HIS A 114 13.25 -2.10 -3.32
N LEU A 115 12.26 -1.58 -4.01
CA LEU A 115 11.79 -2.12 -5.28
C LEU A 115 12.77 -1.81 -6.42
N THR A 116 12.86 -2.71 -7.40
CA THR A 116 13.60 -2.47 -8.65
C THR A 116 12.94 -1.34 -9.44
N ALA A 117 13.76 -0.47 -10.04
CA ALA A 117 13.32 0.58 -10.95
C ALA A 117 13.03 0.03 -12.34
N GLY A 118 12.22 0.76 -13.12
CA GLY A 118 12.00 0.49 -14.53
C GLY A 118 13.23 0.85 -15.39
N SER A 119 13.22 0.38 -16.63
CA SER A 119 14.26 0.63 -17.63
C SER A 119 14.36 2.11 -18.03
N VAL A 120 13.31 2.90 -17.78
CA VAL A 120 13.22 4.34 -18.12
C VAL A 120 13.46 5.25 -16.89
N GLY A 121 14.15 4.74 -15.86
CA GLY A 121 14.50 5.50 -14.66
C GLY A 121 13.29 5.83 -13.79
N THR A 122 13.02 7.12 -13.54
CA THR A 122 11.87 7.57 -12.72
C THR A 122 10.55 7.62 -13.48
N ARG A 123 10.57 7.41 -14.80
CA ARG A 123 9.36 7.32 -15.63
C ARG A 123 8.79 5.91 -15.57
N ILE A 124 7.47 5.81 -15.50
CA ILE A 124 6.75 4.54 -15.55
C ILE A 124 6.19 4.38 -16.96
N ALA A 125 6.56 3.30 -17.64
CA ALA A 125 6.01 2.90 -18.92
C ALA A 125 5.55 1.44 -18.83
N PHE A 126 4.31 1.16 -19.23
CA PHE A 126 3.73 -0.18 -19.24
C PHE A 126 3.95 -0.85 -20.59
N THR A 127 5.22 -1.06 -20.94
CA THR A 127 5.64 -1.66 -22.22
C THR A 127 6.46 -2.93 -22.00
N GLY A 128 6.24 -3.62 -20.88
CA GLY A 128 6.95 -4.84 -20.47
C GLY A 128 7.70 -4.72 -19.13
N ASP A 129 8.00 -3.50 -18.68
CA ASP A 129 8.69 -3.27 -17.41
C ASP A 129 7.88 -3.79 -16.20
N GLU A 130 6.55 -3.83 -16.31
CA GLU A 130 5.66 -4.40 -15.29
C GLU A 130 5.91 -5.90 -15.00
N ALA A 131 6.60 -6.61 -15.89
CA ALA A 131 6.98 -8.01 -15.70
C ALA A 131 8.39 -8.19 -15.09
N VAL A 132 9.14 -7.10 -14.86
CA VAL A 132 10.53 -7.17 -14.35
C VAL A 132 10.84 -6.16 -13.23
N SER A 133 10.06 -5.09 -13.12
CA SER A 133 10.24 -3.97 -12.17
C SER A 133 9.18 -3.99 -11.08
N GLY A 134 9.62 -3.99 -9.82
CA GLY A 134 8.73 -3.91 -8.67
C GLY A 134 7.95 -2.60 -8.62
N TYR A 135 8.59 -1.47 -8.91
CA TYR A 135 7.90 -0.18 -8.97
C TYR A 135 6.86 -0.14 -10.09
N THR A 136 7.20 -0.63 -11.28
CA THR A 136 6.29 -0.59 -12.43
C THR A 136 5.07 -1.49 -12.18
N LEU A 137 5.27 -2.71 -11.67
CA LEU A 137 4.17 -3.62 -11.33
C LEU A 137 3.26 -3.03 -10.24
N ARG A 138 3.84 -2.52 -9.14
CA ARG A 138 3.06 -1.88 -8.06
C ARG A 138 2.18 -0.76 -8.60
N ASN A 139 2.74 0.12 -9.43
CA ASN A 139 2.01 1.25 -9.99
C ASN A 139 0.92 0.82 -10.97
N LEU A 140 1.16 -0.22 -11.78
CA LEU A 140 0.13 -0.78 -12.65
C LEU A 140 -1.07 -1.27 -11.84
N LEU A 141 -0.82 -2.07 -10.79
CA LEU A 141 -1.89 -2.61 -9.93
C LEU A 141 -2.65 -1.51 -9.19
N THR A 142 -1.96 -0.47 -8.72
CA THR A 142 -2.59 0.72 -8.13
C THR A 142 -3.51 1.41 -9.14
N LEU A 143 -3.05 1.68 -10.35
CA LEU A 143 -3.88 2.34 -11.37
C LEU A 143 -5.09 1.49 -11.79
N GLN A 144 -4.93 0.18 -11.90
CA GLN A 144 -6.05 -0.74 -12.17
C GLN A 144 -7.09 -0.71 -11.05
N THR A 145 -6.64 -0.68 -9.79
CA THR A 145 -7.53 -0.60 -8.62
C THR A 145 -8.26 0.75 -8.56
N LEU A 146 -7.55 1.85 -8.82
CA LEU A 146 -8.16 3.17 -8.87
C LEU A 146 -9.16 3.30 -10.03
N ASP A 147 -8.88 2.70 -11.19
CA ASP A 147 -9.85 2.67 -12.30
C ASP A 147 -11.09 1.85 -11.96
N LEU A 148 -10.93 0.72 -11.26
CA LEU A 148 -12.07 -0.06 -10.76
C LEU A 148 -12.94 0.76 -9.81
N LEU A 149 -12.34 1.40 -8.79
CA LEU A 149 -13.07 2.28 -7.87
C LEU A 149 -13.73 3.44 -8.60
N ARG A 150 -13.03 4.04 -9.55
CA ARG A 150 -13.58 5.12 -10.38
C ARG A 150 -14.83 4.66 -11.11
N ARG A 151 -14.82 3.49 -11.75
CA ARG A 151 -15.96 2.99 -12.54
C ARG A 151 -17.13 2.50 -11.68
N GLU A 152 -16.84 1.73 -10.64
CA GLU A 152 -17.87 0.98 -9.91
C GLU A 152 -18.40 1.72 -8.68
N VAL A 153 -17.62 2.66 -8.11
CA VAL A 153 -17.95 3.33 -6.85
C VAL A 153 -18.12 4.83 -7.05
N LEU A 154 -17.15 5.51 -7.68
CA LEU A 154 -17.12 6.98 -7.73
C LEU A 154 -17.93 7.56 -8.89
N ASN A 155 -18.01 6.87 -10.03
CA ASN A 155 -18.74 7.32 -11.21
C ASN A 155 -20.10 6.60 -11.39
N GLY A 156 -20.50 5.76 -10.43
CA GLY A 156 -21.83 5.17 -10.43
C GLY A 156 -22.88 6.28 -10.29
N GLN A 157 -23.58 6.61 -11.38
CA GLN A 157 -24.89 7.25 -11.26
C GLN A 157 -25.84 6.26 -10.57
N PRO A 158 -26.78 6.74 -9.72
CA PRO A 158 -27.81 5.89 -9.13
C PRO A 158 -28.64 5.16 -10.19
#